data_AF-A0A916PCY0-F1
#
_entry.id   AF-A0A916PCY0-F1
#
_cell.length_a   1.000
_cell.length_b   1.000
_cell.length_c   1.000
_cell.angle_alpha   90.00
_cell.angle_beta   90.00
_cell.angle_gamma   90.00
#
_symmetry.space_group_name_H-M   'P 1'
#
loop_
_entity.id
_entity.type
_entity.pdbx_description
1 polymer ?
#
loop_
_entity_poly.entity_id
_entity_poly.type
_entity_poly.pdbx_seq_one_letter_code
_entity_poly.pdbx_strand_id
1 'polypeptide(L)'
;MKFKTIIEPFKIKVVEPIKFTTEQEREEILKKAGYNVFNIPAEDVIIDLLTDSGTNAMSSKQWAGIMDGDESYAGSKSFFRFESVVRKITGFKHIIPVHQGRAAEKILFSIVAGPGKYIPNNTHFDTTRANIEFVGGNAVDLPIPEGIQPDLWHPFKGNMDVERLENFIKEKGPENIPLVMLTVTNNSNGGQPVSMQNIREVREVCDKYGIPLFLDACRFAENAYFIKKREKGYENKTIFEIAREMFSYADGCTMSAKKDAFANIG
;
A
#
# COMPACT_ATOMS: atom_id res chain seq x y z
N MET A 1 13.46 -1.31 -28.41
CA MET A 1 12.34 -1.87 -27.61
C MET A 1 11.16 -2.13 -28.53
N LYS A 2 10.58 -3.34 -28.53
CA LYS A 2 9.25 -3.56 -29.14
C LYS A 2 8.21 -3.01 -28.17
N PHE A 3 7.55 -1.90 -28.52
CA PHE A 3 6.41 -1.42 -27.75
C PHE A 3 5.23 -2.35 -28.01
N LYS A 4 4.66 -2.89 -26.93
CA LYS A 4 3.37 -3.57 -26.99
C LYS A 4 2.30 -2.55 -26.61
N THR A 5 1.56 -2.07 -27.60
CA THR A 5 0.40 -1.21 -27.34
C THR A 5 -0.62 -1.97 -26.52
N ILE A 6 -1.03 -1.40 -25.41
CA ILE A 6 -2.15 -1.87 -24.60
C ILE A 6 -3.36 -1.07 -25.04
N ILE A 7 -4.46 -1.75 -25.38
CA ILE A 7 -5.75 -1.09 -25.59
C ILE A 7 -6.41 -1.00 -24.22
N GLU A 8 -6.74 0.22 -23.77
CA GLU A 8 -7.36 0.45 -22.48
C GLU A 8 -8.67 -0.35 -22.38
N PRO A 9 -8.87 -1.17 -21.33
CA PRO A 9 -10.08 -1.96 -21.15
C PRO A 9 -11.25 -1.13 -20.59
N PHE A 10 -11.32 0.14 -20.99
CA PHE A 10 -12.35 1.11 -20.60
C PHE A 10 -12.53 2.17 -21.69
N LYS A 11 -13.63 2.93 -21.61
CA LYS A 11 -13.86 4.11 -22.46
C LYS A 11 -13.85 5.35 -21.58
N ILE A 12 -13.32 6.45 -22.11
CA ILE A 12 -13.36 7.76 -21.46
C ILE A 12 -14.83 8.19 -21.31
N LYS A 13 -15.22 8.61 -20.10
CA LYS A 13 -16.59 9.05 -19.79
C LYS A 13 -16.69 10.55 -19.55
N VAL A 14 -15.69 11.13 -18.89
CA VAL A 14 -15.54 12.56 -18.55
C VAL A 14 -14.07 12.91 -18.77
N VAL A 15 -13.79 14.16 -19.16
CA VAL A 15 -12.44 14.70 -19.34
C VAL A 15 -12.28 15.98 -18.52
N GLU A 16 -11.06 16.27 -18.11
CA GLU A 16 -10.64 17.53 -17.48
C GLU A 16 -9.64 18.24 -18.42
N PRO A 17 -9.79 19.55 -18.68
CA PRO A 17 -8.88 20.28 -19.56
C PRO A 17 -7.50 20.46 -18.92
N ILE A 18 -6.45 20.43 -19.75
CA ILE A 18 -5.07 20.73 -19.34
C ILE A 18 -4.64 22.11 -19.86
N LYS A 19 -3.90 22.86 -19.04
CA LYS A 19 -3.27 24.12 -19.41
C LYS A 19 -1.91 23.84 -20.06
N PHE A 20 -1.63 24.46 -21.20
CA PHE A 20 -0.29 24.41 -21.81
C PHE A 20 0.50 25.64 -21.39
N THR A 21 1.67 25.41 -20.80
CA THR A 21 2.65 26.46 -20.47
C THR A 21 3.79 26.47 -21.50
N THR A 22 4.38 27.64 -21.71
CA THR A 22 5.65 27.80 -22.43
C THR A 22 6.82 27.39 -21.55
N GLU A 23 7.99 27.19 -22.16
CA GLU A 23 9.22 26.92 -21.42
C GLU A 23 9.59 28.07 -20.48
N GLN A 24 9.50 29.33 -20.94
CA GLN A 24 9.80 30.48 -20.09
C GLN A 24 8.85 30.58 -18.89
N GLU A 25 7.55 30.33 -19.06
CA GLU A 25 6.61 30.31 -17.95
C GLU A 25 6.98 29.25 -16.92
N ARG A 26 7.35 28.04 -17.36
CA ARG A 26 7.78 26.96 -16.45
C ARG A 26 9.03 27.32 -15.67
N GLU A 27 10.02 27.98 -16.28
CA GLU A 27 11.21 28.45 -15.57
C GLU A 27 10.85 29.42 -14.43
N GLU A 28 9.96 30.37 -14.69
CA GLU A 28 9.53 31.35 -13.69
C GLU A 28 8.67 30.72 -12.59
N ILE A 29 7.78 29.79 -12.94
CA ILE A 29 7.01 29.01 -11.97
C ILE A 29 7.95 28.22 -11.06
N LEU A 30 8.96 27.55 -11.62
CA LEU A 30 9.91 26.75 -10.86
C LEU A 30 10.76 27.62 -9.92
N LYS A 31 11.21 28.79 -10.38
CA LYS A 31 11.90 29.78 -9.53
C LYS A 31 11.02 30.25 -8.37
N LYS A 32 9.76 30.61 -8.64
CA LYS A 32 8.79 31.05 -7.62
C LYS A 32 8.49 29.95 -6.60
N ALA A 33 8.44 28.70 -7.03
CA ALA A 33 8.26 27.53 -6.17
C ALA A 33 9.52 27.18 -5.34
N GLY A 34 10.62 27.92 -5.51
CA GLY A 34 11.89 27.63 -4.84
C GLY A 34 12.52 26.32 -5.30
N TYR A 35 12.30 25.96 -6.58
CA TYR A 35 12.72 24.68 -7.16
C TYR A 35 12.15 23.44 -6.46
N ASN A 36 11.10 23.60 -5.66
CA ASN A 36 10.38 22.50 -5.03
C ASN A 36 9.03 22.28 -5.73
N VAL A 37 8.90 21.12 -6.40
CA VAL A 37 7.70 20.78 -7.17
C VAL A 37 6.43 20.68 -6.33
N PHE A 38 6.54 20.41 -5.02
CA PHE A 38 5.39 20.42 -4.10
C PHE A 38 4.75 21.82 -3.95
N ASN A 39 5.48 22.88 -4.26
CA ASN A 39 4.99 24.25 -4.16
C ASN A 39 4.43 24.79 -5.49
N ILE A 40 4.46 24.00 -6.56
CA ILE A 40 3.93 24.41 -7.86
C ILE A 40 2.40 24.30 -7.83
N PRO A 41 1.66 25.35 -8.23
CA PRO A 41 0.20 25.27 -8.40
C PRO A 41 -0.18 24.17 -9.40
N ALA A 42 -1.16 23.33 -9.05
CA ALA A 42 -1.55 22.20 -9.89
C ALA A 42 -2.02 22.60 -11.30
N GLU A 43 -2.63 23.78 -11.45
CA GLU A 43 -3.06 24.32 -12.76
C GLU A 43 -1.90 24.53 -13.74
N ASP A 44 -0.67 24.68 -13.24
CA ASP A 44 0.54 24.90 -14.03
C ASP A 44 1.25 23.59 -14.41
N VAL A 45 0.75 22.45 -13.93
CA VAL A 45 1.29 21.11 -14.20
C VAL A 45 0.47 20.43 -15.30
N ILE A 46 1.11 20.15 -16.44
CA ILE A 46 0.43 19.55 -17.61
C ILE A 46 0.09 18.07 -17.37
N ILE A 47 1.04 17.31 -16.82
CA ILE A 47 0.88 15.90 -16.45
C ILE A 47 1.43 15.75 -15.04
N ASP A 48 0.55 15.51 -14.08
CA ASP A 48 0.93 15.36 -12.67
C ASP A 48 1.26 13.90 -12.36
N LEU A 49 2.54 13.64 -12.10
CA LEU A 49 3.08 12.34 -11.69
C LEU A 49 3.60 12.37 -10.25
N LEU A 50 3.22 13.38 -9.46
CA LEU A 50 3.67 13.54 -8.07
C LEU A 50 3.26 12.34 -7.20
N THR A 51 2.05 11.82 -7.41
CA THR A 51 1.55 10.67 -6.68
C THR A 51 0.39 9.97 -7.40
N ASP A 52 0.25 8.67 -7.13
CA ASP A 52 -0.94 7.86 -7.41
C ASP A 52 -1.97 7.89 -6.25
N SER A 53 -1.78 8.76 -5.24
CA SER A 53 -2.64 8.84 -4.04
C SER A 53 -3.87 9.72 -4.26
N GLY A 54 -5.00 9.13 -4.61
CA GLY A 54 -6.28 9.84 -4.72
C GLY A 54 -6.44 10.67 -6.00
N THR A 55 -5.50 10.53 -6.92
CA THR A 55 -5.47 11.14 -8.27
C THR A 55 -6.06 10.21 -9.33
N ASN A 56 -6.71 9.11 -8.90
CA ASN A 56 -7.27 8.10 -9.78
C ASN A 56 -8.57 8.55 -10.45
N ALA A 57 -8.81 8.12 -11.68
CA ALA A 57 -10.08 8.31 -12.36
C ALA A 57 -11.11 7.26 -11.90
N MET A 58 -12.18 7.72 -11.25
CA MET A 58 -13.31 6.85 -10.90
C MET A 58 -14.16 6.47 -12.10
N SER A 59 -14.71 5.26 -12.07
CA SER A 59 -15.70 4.78 -13.03
C SER A 59 -17.07 5.44 -12.85
N SER A 60 -17.92 5.36 -13.89
CA SER A 60 -19.31 5.81 -13.80
C SER A 60 -20.12 5.11 -12.71
N LYS A 61 -19.78 3.86 -12.37
CA LYS A 61 -20.42 3.11 -11.28
C LYS A 61 -20.04 3.64 -9.90
N GLN A 62 -18.80 4.08 -9.72
CA GLN A 62 -18.37 4.73 -8.48
C GLN A 62 -19.06 6.08 -8.30
N TRP A 63 -19.14 6.89 -9.36
CA TRP A 63 -19.91 8.15 -9.35
C TRP A 63 -21.39 7.93 -9.01
N ALA A 64 -22.03 6.92 -9.58
CA ALA A 64 -23.40 6.54 -9.20
C ALA A 64 -23.49 6.14 -7.72
N GLY A 65 -22.48 5.43 -7.20
CA GLY A 65 -22.41 5.05 -5.79
C GLY A 65 -22.25 6.23 -4.84
N ILE A 66 -21.64 7.35 -5.27
CA ILE A 66 -21.57 8.59 -4.50
C ILE A 66 -22.94 9.27 -4.45
N MET A 67 -23.66 9.31 -5.58
CA MET A 67 -25.01 9.90 -5.63
C MET A 67 -26.04 9.10 -4.80
N ASP A 68 -25.78 7.81 -4.57
CA ASP A 68 -26.59 6.90 -3.75
C ASP A 68 -26.02 6.75 -2.31
N GLY A 69 -25.22 7.72 -1.86
CA GLY A 69 -24.59 7.71 -0.53
C GLY A 69 -25.61 7.81 0.61
N ASP A 70 -25.53 6.88 1.57
CA ASP A 70 -26.25 6.97 2.84
C ASP A 70 -25.40 7.71 3.89
N GLU A 71 -25.74 8.98 4.12
CA GLU A 71 -25.06 9.91 5.05
C GLU A 71 -25.51 9.77 6.52
N SER A 72 -26.21 8.68 6.86
CA SER A 72 -26.63 8.41 8.23
C SER A 72 -25.43 8.25 9.17
N TYR A 73 -25.49 8.92 10.33
CA TYR A 73 -24.41 8.92 11.32
C TYR A 73 -24.06 7.54 11.89
N ALA A 74 -25.05 6.63 11.98
CA ALA A 74 -24.87 5.27 12.43
C ALA A 74 -25.73 4.32 11.59
N GLY A 75 -25.20 3.12 11.31
CA GLY A 75 -25.92 2.10 10.54
C GLY A 75 -26.07 2.41 9.05
N SER A 76 -25.17 3.21 8.48
CA SER A 76 -25.18 3.55 7.04
C SER A 76 -25.12 2.30 6.17
N LYS A 77 -26.00 2.21 5.17
CA LYS A 77 -25.97 1.17 4.13
C LYS A 77 -24.66 1.18 3.34
N SER A 78 -24.06 2.36 3.15
CA SER A 78 -22.75 2.51 2.50
C SER A 78 -21.66 1.76 3.28
N PHE A 79 -21.69 1.85 4.61
CA PHE A 79 -20.76 1.12 5.48
C PHE A 79 -20.92 -0.40 5.33
N PHE A 80 -22.14 -0.94 5.42
CA PHE A 80 -22.34 -2.39 5.29
C PHE A 80 -21.94 -2.93 3.92
N ARG A 81 -22.14 -2.15 2.84
CA ARG A 81 -21.64 -2.48 1.51
C ARG A 81 -20.11 -2.53 1.48
N PHE A 82 -19.45 -1.51 2.04
CA PHE A 82 -17.99 -1.44 2.16
C PHE A 82 -17.46 -2.62 2.98
N GLU A 83 -18.01 -2.85 4.17
CA GLU A 83 -17.64 -3.92 5.08
C GLU A 83 -17.74 -5.29 4.41
N SER A 84 -18.86 -5.57 3.74
CA SER A 84 -19.09 -6.82 3.00
C SER A 84 -18.01 -7.06 1.94
N VAL A 85 -17.64 -6.04 1.17
CA VAL A 85 -16.61 -6.16 0.12
C VAL A 85 -15.23 -6.36 0.72
N VAL A 86 -14.86 -5.58 1.74
CA VAL A 86 -13.57 -5.73 2.44
C VAL A 86 -13.47 -7.13 3.04
N ARG A 87 -14.50 -7.59 3.76
CA ARG A 87 -14.55 -8.94 4.34
C ARG A 87 -14.44 -10.02 3.28
N LYS A 88 -15.10 -9.84 2.13
CA LYS A 88 -15.00 -10.77 0.99
C LYS A 88 -13.57 -10.85 0.46
N ILE A 89 -12.84 -9.73 0.39
CA ILE A 89 -11.45 -9.70 -0.13
C ILE A 89 -10.45 -10.18 0.90
N THR A 90 -10.55 -9.72 2.15
CA THR A 90 -9.50 -9.94 3.15
C THR A 90 -9.81 -11.10 4.08
N GLY A 91 -11.09 -11.38 4.35
CA GLY A 91 -11.51 -12.38 5.32
C GLY A 91 -11.45 -11.90 6.76
N PHE A 92 -11.01 -10.66 7.00
CA PHE A 92 -10.90 -10.13 8.35
C PHE A 92 -12.25 -9.97 9.03
N LYS A 93 -12.26 -10.22 10.34
CA LYS A 93 -13.46 -10.18 11.17
C LYS A 93 -13.90 -8.75 11.48
N HIS A 94 -12.96 -7.88 11.82
CA HIS A 94 -13.22 -6.52 12.26
C HIS A 94 -12.72 -5.52 11.21
N ILE A 95 -13.58 -4.57 10.84
CA ILE A 95 -13.30 -3.57 9.81
C ILE A 95 -13.59 -2.21 10.42
N ILE A 96 -12.56 -1.36 10.48
CA ILE A 96 -12.65 0.00 11.01
C ILE A 96 -12.36 0.96 9.85
N PRO A 97 -13.38 1.65 9.32
CA PRO A 97 -13.16 2.64 8.27
C PRO A 97 -12.46 3.85 8.87
N VAL A 98 -11.51 4.40 8.13
CA VAL A 98 -10.79 5.64 8.46
C VAL A 98 -10.74 6.52 7.22
N HIS A 99 -10.46 7.81 7.41
CA HIS A 99 -10.44 8.75 6.28
C HIS A 99 -9.32 8.44 5.27
N GLN A 100 -8.17 7.88 5.69
CA GLN A 100 -7.11 7.36 4.81
C GLN A 100 -6.08 6.53 5.58
N GLY A 101 -5.12 5.92 4.86
CA GLY A 101 -4.14 4.98 5.43
C GLY A 101 -3.41 5.47 6.69
N ARG A 102 -2.90 6.71 6.70
CA ARG A 102 -2.17 7.26 7.87
C ARG A 102 -2.96 7.29 9.17
N ALA A 103 -4.30 7.34 9.09
CA ALA A 103 -5.15 7.30 10.27
C ALA A 103 -5.31 5.89 10.82
N ALA A 104 -5.38 4.87 9.95
CA ALA A 104 -5.33 3.47 10.38
C ALA A 104 -4.00 3.17 11.07
N GLU A 105 -2.89 3.65 10.49
CA GLU A 105 -1.55 3.56 11.10
C GLU A 105 -1.50 4.25 12.46
N LYS A 106 -2.02 5.49 12.55
CA LYS A 106 -2.06 6.25 13.81
C LYS A 106 -2.79 5.50 14.91
N ILE A 107 -3.98 4.98 14.61
CA ILE A 107 -4.78 4.19 15.55
C ILE A 107 -3.98 2.95 15.98
N LEU A 108 -3.50 2.15 15.04
CA LEU A 108 -2.77 0.91 15.32
C LEU A 108 -1.54 1.16 16.21
N PHE A 109 -0.63 2.05 15.79
CA PHE A 109 0.63 2.25 16.50
C PHE A 109 0.49 3.00 17.82
N SER A 110 -0.55 3.82 17.98
CA SER A 110 -0.86 4.41 19.29
C SER A 110 -1.24 3.37 20.36
N ILE A 111 -1.66 2.17 19.94
CA ILE A 111 -2.06 1.09 20.83
C ILE A 111 -0.91 0.10 21.08
N VAL A 112 -0.16 -0.26 20.03
CA VAL A 112 0.77 -1.40 20.08
C VAL A 112 2.24 -1.01 20.13
N ALA A 113 2.63 0.16 19.60
CA ALA A 113 4.00 0.64 19.64
C ALA A 113 4.27 1.46 20.91
N GLY A 114 5.53 1.83 21.13
CA GLY A 114 5.96 2.55 22.32
C GLY A 114 7.45 2.37 22.62
N PRO A 115 7.98 3.05 23.65
CA PRO A 115 9.36 2.89 24.07
C PRO A 115 9.74 1.41 24.28
N GLY A 116 10.86 1.00 23.70
CA GLY A 116 11.37 -0.37 23.77
C GLY A 116 10.67 -1.38 22.85
N LYS A 117 9.66 -0.96 22.06
CA LYS A 117 9.02 -1.81 21.05
C LYS A 117 9.67 -1.65 19.69
N TYR A 118 9.75 -2.75 18.94
CA TYR A 118 10.31 -2.82 17.61
C TYR A 118 9.27 -3.34 16.61
N ILE A 119 9.10 -2.64 15.50
CA ILE A 119 8.19 -3.02 14.42
C ILE A 119 9.06 -3.37 13.21
N PRO A 120 9.35 -4.66 12.94
CA PRO A 120 10.04 -5.08 11.73
C PRO A 120 9.11 -5.05 10.51
N ASN A 121 9.65 -4.68 9.35
CA ASN A 121 8.96 -4.69 8.06
C ASN A 121 9.95 -4.96 6.91
N ASN A 122 9.48 -5.30 5.70
CA ASN A 122 10.35 -5.34 4.53
C ASN A 122 10.90 -3.93 4.24
N THR A 123 10.03 -2.92 4.20
CA THR A 123 10.38 -1.50 4.32
C THR A 123 9.14 -0.71 4.73
N HIS A 124 9.27 0.16 5.74
CA HIS A 124 8.20 1.07 6.13
C HIS A 124 8.04 2.20 5.11
N PHE A 125 6.78 2.60 4.87
CA PHE A 125 6.49 3.86 4.20
C PHE A 125 6.64 5.03 5.17
N ASP A 126 6.82 6.24 4.64
CA ASP A 126 7.12 7.46 5.38
C ASP A 126 6.14 7.70 6.55
N THR A 127 4.83 7.60 6.30
CA THR A 127 3.82 7.82 7.34
C THR A 127 3.75 6.68 8.34
N THR A 128 4.00 5.44 7.89
CA THR A 128 4.05 4.27 8.75
C THR A 128 5.18 4.42 9.77
N ARG A 129 6.40 4.70 9.28
CA ARG A 129 7.58 4.95 10.11
C ARG A 129 7.34 6.11 11.07
N ALA A 130 6.82 7.23 10.56
CA ALA A 130 6.52 8.40 11.37
C ALA A 130 5.54 8.09 12.51
N ASN A 131 4.48 7.31 12.27
CA ASN A 131 3.52 6.94 13.32
C ASN A 131 4.12 6.04 14.40
N ILE A 132 5.03 5.13 14.03
CA ILE A 132 5.75 4.24 14.96
C ILE A 132 6.70 5.05 15.84
N GLU A 133 7.55 5.86 15.22
CA GLU A 133 8.60 6.62 15.91
C GLU A 133 8.02 7.78 16.73
N PHE A 134 6.90 8.37 16.29
CA PHE A 134 6.20 9.41 17.04
C PHE A 134 5.78 8.97 18.44
N VAL A 135 5.41 7.69 18.61
CA VAL A 135 5.05 7.14 19.93
C VAL A 135 6.25 6.52 20.68
N GLY A 136 7.47 6.70 20.15
CA GLY A 136 8.71 6.19 20.75
C GLY A 136 9.05 4.74 20.41
N GLY A 137 8.34 4.13 19.44
CA GLY A 137 8.70 2.81 18.90
C GLY A 137 9.86 2.88 17.91
N ASN A 138 10.38 1.70 17.55
CA ASN A 138 11.49 1.57 16.61
C ASN A 138 11.02 0.87 15.33
N ALA A 139 11.01 1.58 14.20
CA ALA A 139 10.71 0.99 12.89
C ALA A 139 11.98 0.39 12.26
N VAL A 140 11.96 -0.91 11.98
CA VAL A 140 13.13 -1.67 11.50
C VAL A 140 12.86 -2.25 10.11
N ASP A 141 13.70 -1.92 9.14
CA ASP A 141 13.57 -2.41 7.77
C ASP A 141 14.50 -3.60 7.51
N LEU A 142 13.92 -4.69 7.02
CA LEU A 142 14.56 -5.96 6.74
C LEU A 142 14.30 -6.42 5.29
N PRO A 143 14.65 -5.61 4.27
CA PRO A 143 14.53 -6.03 2.88
C PRO A 143 15.58 -7.10 2.56
N ILE A 144 15.29 -7.95 1.57
CA ILE A 144 16.31 -8.83 0.98
C ILE A 144 17.47 -8.01 0.36
N PRO A 145 18.70 -8.55 0.32
CA PRO A 145 19.86 -7.86 -0.25
C PRO A 145 19.69 -7.40 -1.70
N GLU A 146 18.92 -8.11 -2.52
CA GLU A 146 18.61 -7.75 -3.91
C GLU A 146 17.66 -6.55 -3.99
N GLY A 147 16.85 -6.33 -2.95
CA GLY A 147 15.91 -5.22 -2.86
C GLY A 147 16.64 -3.88 -2.87
N ILE A 148 17.79 -3.78 -2.21
CA ILE A 148 18.56 -2.53 -2.10
C ILE A 148 19.48 -2.23 -3.29
N GLN A 149 19.44 -3.04 -4.36
CA GLN A 149 20.28 -2.89 -5.55
C GLN A 149 19.43 -2.46 -6.75
N PRO A 150 19.39 -1.18 -7.14
CA PRO A 150 18.49 -0.69 -8.20
C PRO A 150 18.66 -1.42 -9.54
N ASP A 151 19.89 -1.61 -10.00
CA ASP A 151 20.21 -2.15 -11.32
C ASP A 151 20.05 -3.68 -11.45
N LEU A 152 20.01 -4.40 -10.32
CA LEU A 152 19.88 -5.85 -10.31
C LEU A 152 18.47 -6.26 -10.75
N TRP A 153 18.31 -7.23 -11.64
CA TRP A 153 16.99 -7.80 -11.89
C TRP A 153 16.66 -8.89 -10.85
N HIS A 154 15.52 -8.78 -10.19
CA HIS A 154 14.98 -9.81 -9.30
C HIS A 154 13.44 -9.79 -9.37
N PRO A 155 12.74 -10.94 -9.46
CA PRO A 155 11.30 -10.97 -9.72
C PRO A 155 10.46 -10.41 -8.56
N PHE A 156 10.98 -10.45 -7.33
CA PHE A 156 10.30 -10.06 -6.09
C PHE A 156 11.24 -9.28 -5.15
N LYS A 157 11.72 -8.12 -5.58
CA LYS A 157 12.60 -7.25 -4.74
C LYS A 157 11.93 -6.74 -3.46
N GLY A 158 10.60 -6.77 -3.40
CA GLY A 158 9.85 -6.35 -2.23
C GLY A 158 9.92 -7.35 -1.07
N ASN A 159 10.46 -8.56 -1.28
CA ASN A 159 10.55 -9.58 -0.24
C ASN A 159 11.25 -9.09 1.04
N MET A 160 10.78 -9.62 2.17
CA MET A 160 11.47 -9.51 3.45
C MET A 160 12.57 -10.57 3.53
N ASP A 161 13.69 -10.21 4.14
CA ASP A 161 14.74 -11.17 4.51
C ASP A 161 14.29 -11.98 5.74
N VAL A 162 13.85 -13.22 5.48
CA VAL A 162 13.25 -14.12 6.48
C VAL A 162 14.27 -14.52 7.55
N GLU A 163 15.52 -14.75 7.16
CA GLU A 163 16.57 -15.13 8.11
C GLU A 163 16.91 -13.95 9.02
N ARG A 164 17.03 -12.74 8.46
CA ARG A 164 17.25 -11.52 9.25
C ARG A 164 16.07 -11.22 10.16
N LEU A 165 14.83 -11.46 9.72
CA LEU A 165 13.65 -11.36 10.58
C LEU A 165 13.77 -12.31 11.79
N GLU A 166 14.03 -13.59 11.56
CA GLU A 166 14.10 -14.55 12.64
C GLU A 166 15.25 -14.23 13.61
N ASN A 167 16.42 -13.84 13.09
CA ASN A 167 17.56 -13.44 13.92
C ASN A 167 17.25 -12.17 14.73
N PHE A 168 16.58 -11.19 14.13
CA PHE A 168 16.15 -9.99 14.82
C PHE A 168 15.17 -10.28 15.97
N ILE A 169 14.21 -11.19 15.75
CA ILE A 169 13.28 -11.62 16.81
C ILE A 169 14.03 -12.29 17.97
N LYS A 170 14.99 -13.17 17.69
CA LYS A 170 15.83 -13.80 18.72
C LYS A 170 16.67 -12.79 19.49
N GLU A 171 17.20 -11.78 18.80
CA GLU A 171 18.05 -10.74 19.38
C GLU A 171 17.25 -9.80 20.31
N LYS A 172 16.08 -9.33 19.85
CA LYS A 172 15.29 -8.35 20.60
C LYS A 172 14.33 -8.96 21.62
N GLY A 173 14.05 -10.25 21.52
CA GLY A 173 13.02 -10.93 22.29
C GLY A 173 11.63 -10.71 21.69
N PRO A 174 10.83 -11.76 21.47
CA PRO A 174 9.50 -11.65 20.87
C PRO A 174 8.54 -10.75 21.66
N GLU A 175 8.71 -10.64 22.99
CA GLU A 175 7.93 -9.76 23.85
C GLU A 175 8.07 -8.26 23.53
N ASN A 176 9.15 -7.88 22.83
CA ASN A 176 9.42 -6.51 22.42
C ASN A 176 8.95 -6.21 20.98
N ILE A 177 8.38 -7.21 20.28
CA ILE A 177 7.90 -7.10 18.92
C ILE A 177 6.37 -7.31 18.92
N PRO A 178 5.58 -6.24 19.01
CA PRO A 178 4.13 -6.35 19.16
C PRO A 178 3.44 -6.81 17.86
N LEU A 179 4.06 -6.59 16.70
CA LEU A 179 3.66 -7.12 15.40
C LEU A 179 4.83 -7.04 14.42
N VAL A 180 4.76 -7.86 13.37
CA VAL A 180 5.58 -7.76 12.15
C VAL A 180 4.71 -7.14 11.06
N MET A 181 5.25 -6.22 10.27
CA MET A 181 4.60 -5.70 9.07
C MET A 181 5.15 -6.33 7.80
N LEU A 182 4.35 -6.36 6.74
CA LEU A 182 4.80 -6.67 5.39
C LEU A 182 4.08 -5.78 4.37
N THR A 183 4.83 -4.89 3.71
CA THR A 183 4.29 -3.94 2.74
C THR A 183 4.13 -4.58 1.36
N VAL A 184 2.91 -4.58 0.80
CA VAL A 184 2.57 -5.20 -0.49
C VAL A 184 1.84 -4.21 -1.43
N THR A 185 2.43 -3.83 -2.57
CA THR A 185 3.85 -3.87 -2.95
C THR A 185 4.72 -2.96 -2.07
N ASN A 186 6.02 -3.22 -1.97
CA ASN A 186 6.95 -2.39 -1.21
C ASN A 186 7.16 -1.01 -1.89
N ASN A 187 6.45 0.01 -1.40
CA ASN A 187 6.47 1.38 -1.95
C ASN A 187 7.87 1.99 -1.92
N SER A 188 8.52 1.96 -0.76
CA SER A 188 9.83 2.56 -0.53
C SER A 188 10.94 1.90 -1.36
N ASN A 189 10.67 0.70 -1.90
CA ASN A 189 11.54 0.01 -2.84
C ASN A 189 11.14 0.17 -4.32
N GLY A 190 10.34 1.18 -4.65
CA GLY A 190 9.92 1.45 -6.03
C GLY A 190 8.76 0.57 -6.50
N GLY A 191 7.84 0.20 -5.59
CA GLY A 191 6.65 -0.59 -5.92
C GLY A 191 6.96 -2.05 -6.22
N GLN A 192 8.02 -2.61 -5.62
CA GLN A 192 8.46 -3.98 -5.92
C GLN A 192 7.56 -5.01 -5.22
N PRO A 193 7.20 -6.11 -5.91
CA PRO A 193 6.30 -7.08 -5.35
C PRO A 193 6.98 -8.01 -4.34
N VAL A 194 6.14 -8.53 -3.44
CA VAL A 194 6.43 -9.63 -2.52
C VAL A 194 5.83 -10.91 -3.10
N SER A 195 6.59 -12.02 -3.12
CA SER A 195 6.07 -13.32 -3.55
C SER A 195 5.12 -13.92 -2.50
N MET A 196 4.20 -14.79 -2.93
CA MET A 196 3.38 -15.56 -2.00
C MET A 196 4.24 -16.49 -1.14
N GLN A 197 5.29 -17.09 -1.73
CA GLN A 197 6.26 -17.86 -0.95
C GLN A 197 6.84 -17.04 0.21
N ASN A 198 7.28 -15.80 -0.02
CA ASN A 198 7.86 -14.99 1.04
C ASN A 198 6.81 -14.59 2.10
N ILE A 199 5.56 -14.31 1.69
CA ILE A 199 4.46 -14.06 2.63
C ILE A 199 4.24 -15.27 3.55
N ARG A 200 4.29 -16.51 3.01
CA ARG A 200 4.18 -17.76 3.78
C ARG A 200 5.35 -17.93 4.76
N GLU A 201 6.58 -17.73 4.29
CA GLU A 201 7.78 -17.88 5.12
C GLU A 201 7.80 -16.86 6.28
N VAL A 202 7.41 -15.61 6.02
CA VAL A 202 7.26 -14.60 7.07
C VAL A 202 6.17 -15.00 8.07
N ARG A 203 5.03 -15.52 7.60
CA ARG A 203 3.96 -16.06 8.46
C ARG A 203 4.47 -17.19 9.36
N GLU A 204 5.21 -18.14 8.80
CA GLU A 204 5.77 -19.27 9.56
C GLU A 204 6.71 -18.80 10.68
N VAL A 205 7.56 -17.80 10.41
CA VAL A 205 8.38 -17.16 11.44
C VAL A 205 7.50 -16.48 12.50
N CYS A 206 6.48 -15.73 12.08
CA CYS A 206 5.56 -15.07 13.00
C CYS A 206 4.82 -16.07 13.92
N ASP A 207 4.35 -17.20 13.37
CA ASP A 207 3.71 -18.28 14.12
C ASP A 207 4.64 -18.91 15.16
N LYS A 208 5.90 -19.15 14.78
CA LYS A 208 6.91 -19.74 15.67
C LYS A 208 7.11 -18.94 16.96
N TYR A 209 6.97 -17.62 16.91
CA TYR A 209 7.18 -16.72 18.04
C TYR A 209 5.88 -16.10 18.59
N GLY A 210 4.72 -16.48 18.04
CA GLY A 210 3.42 -15.95 18.47
C GLY A 210 3.24 -14.45 18.20
N ILE A 211 3.86 -13.93 17.14
CA ILE A 211 3.81 -12.50 16.78
C ILE A 211 2.76 -12.30 15.68
N PRO A 212 1.87 -11.29 15.78
CA PRO A 212 0.93 -10.99 14.70
C PRO A 212 1.61 -10.47 13.43
N LEU A 213 1.14 -10.91 12.26
CA LEU A 213 1.56 -10.40 10.95
C LEU A 213 0.51 -9.43 10.40
N PHE A 214 0.90 -8.19 10.14
CA PHE A 214 0.05 -7.17 9.54
C PHE A 214 0.54 -6.81 8.14
N LEU A 215 -0.38 -6.65 7.18
CA LEU A 215 -0.03 -6.13 5.86
C LEU A 215 -0.21 -4.61 5.82
N ASP A 216 0.73 -3.88 5.22
CA ASP A 216 0.37 -2.63 4.53
C ASP A 216 -0.13 -3.03 3.14
N ALA A 217 -1.44 -2.91 2.96
CA ALA A 217 -2.17 -3.40 1.81
C ALA A 217 -2.59 -2.28 0.85
N CYS A 218 -1.89 -1.13 0.84
CA CYS A 218 -2.20 -0.04 -0.07
C CYS A 218 -2.22 -0.47 -1.55
N ARG A 219 -1.31 -1.38 -1.95
CA ARG A 219 -1.15 -1.85 -3.35
C ARG A 219 -1.23 -3.37 -3.51
N PHE A 220 -2.15 -3.99 -2.77
CA PHE A 220 -2.26 -5.45 -2.71
C PHE A 220 -2.67 -6.09 -4.05
N ALA A 221 -3.50 -5.42 -4.85
CA ALA A 221 -3.99 -5.92 -6.13
C ALA A 221 -2.90 -5.85 -7.21
N GLU A 222 -2.07 -4.81 -7.19
CA GLU A 222 -0.84 -4.75 -7.99
C GLU A 222 0.12 -5.89 -7.59
N ASN A 223 0.31 -6.12 -6.29
CA ASN A 223 1.15 -7.23 -5.81
C ASN A 223 0.61 -8.59 -6.29
N ALA A 224 -0.70 -8.81 -6.18
CA ALA A 224 -1.36 -10.02 -6.68
C ALA A 224 -1.21 -10.19 -8.20
N TYR A 225 -1.22 -9.10 -8.97
CA TYR A 225 -0.92 -9.14 -10.41
C TYR A 225 0.51 -9.59 -10.68
N PHE A 226 1.50 -9.10 -9.92
CA PHE A 226 2.87 -9.57 -10.06
C PHE A 226 3.04 -11.04 -9.69
N ILE A 227 2.42 -11.52 -8.61
CA ILE A 227 2.40 -12.94 -8.25
C ILE A 227 1.84 -13.76 -9.41
N LYS A 228 0.68 -13.39 -9.97
CA LYS A 228 0.09 -14.07 -11.14
C LYS A 228 1.04 -14.16 -12.33
N LYS A 229 1.84 -13.12 -12.56
CA LYS A 229 2.71 -13.00 -13.73
C LYS A 229 4.08 -13.66 -13.55
N ARG A 230 4.59 -13.73 -12.32
CA ARG A 230 5.99 -14.04 -12.04
C ARG A 230 6.17 -15.29 -11.19
N GLU A 231 5.16 -15.70 -10.43
CA GLU A 231 5.26 -16.84 -9.51
C GLU A 231 4.63 -18.09 -10.10
N LYS A 232 5.41 -19.17 -10.17
CA LYS A 232 4.96 -20.46 -10.72
C LYS A 232 3.81 -21.02 -9.89
N GLY A 233 2.74 -21.47 -10.56
CA GLY A 233 1.55 -22.03 -9.93
C GLY A 233 0.40 -21.03 -9.74
N TYR A 234 0.62 -19.75 -10.03
CA TYR A 234 -0.41 -18.69 -9.95
C TYR A 234 -0.94 -18.24 -11.31
N GLU A 235 -0.43 -18.80 -12.41
CA GLU A 235 -0.71 -18.35 -13.78
C GLU A 235 -2.20 -18.42 -14.11
N ASN A 236 -2.90 -19.40 -13.55
CA ASN A 236 -4.33 -19.65 -13.78
C ASN A 236 -5.24 -19.12 -12.66
N LYS A 237 -4.70 -18.66 -11.53
CA LYS A 237 -5.49 -18.07 -10.44
C LYS A 237 -5.95 -16.66 -10.81
N THR A 238 -7.16 -16.29 -10.43
CA THR A 238 -7.67 -14.92 -10.53
C THR A 238 -6.95 -14.00 -9.54
N ILE A 239 -6.91 -12.70 -9.80
CA ILE A 239 -6.34 -11.71 -8.87
C ILE A 239 -7.04 -11.79 -7.50
N PHE A 240 -8.35 -12.04 -7.50
CA PHE A 240 -9.13 -12.20 -6.28
C PHE A 240 -8.68 -13.43 -5.47
N GLU A 241 -8.48 -14.59 -6.09
CA GLU A 241 -7.99 -15.79 -5.39
C GLU A 241 -6.59 -15.57 -4.80
N ILE A 242 -5.72 -14.86 -5.51
CA ILE A 242 -4.37 -14.52 -5.03
C ILE A 242 -4.45 -13.56 -3.84
N ALA A 243 -5.26 -12.51 -3.93
CA ALA A 243 -5.46 -11.59 -2.83
C ALA A 243 -6.04 -12.29 -1.59
N ARG A 244 -7.05 -13.17 -1.77
CA ARG A 244 -7.62 -14.00 -0.69
C ARG A 244 -6.56 -14.81 0.02
N GLU A 245 -5.69 -15.45 -0.75
CA GLU A 245 -4.59 -16.26 -0.21
C GLU A 245 -3.57 -15.39 0.52
N MET A 246 -3.18 -14.25 -0.05
CA MET A 246 -2.28 -13.27 0.59
C MET A 246 -2.81 -12.82 1.95
N PHE A 247 -4.08 -12.39 2.03
CA PHE A 247 -4.68 -11.96 3.29
C PHE A 247 -4.89 -13.10 4.29
N SER A 248 -4.97 -14.37 3.83
CA SER A 248 -5.11 -15.51 4.73
C SER A 248 -3.89 -15.78 5.61
N TYR A 249 -2.73 -15.20 5.25
CA TYR A 249 -1.51 -15.27 6.03
C TYR A 249 -1.36 -14.13 7.04
N ALA A 250 -2.26 -13.14 7.04
CA ALA A 250 -2.17 -11.98 7.92
C ALA A 250 -3.22 -12.03 9.03
N ASP A 251 -2.90 -11.39 10.16
CA ASP A 251 -3.82 -11.19 11.30
C ASP A 251 -4.60 -9.87 11.17
N GLY A 252 -4.10 -8.94 10.36
CA GLY A 252 -4.74 -7.67 10.05
C GLY A 252 -4.05 -6.92 8.92
N CYS A 253 -4.58 -5.76 8.56
CA CYS A 253 -3.92 -4.86 7.61
C CYS A 253 -4.25 -3.39 7.87
N THR A 254 -3.37 -2.50 7.45
CA THR A 254 -3.69 -1.11 7.15
C THR A 254 -3.83 -0.93 5.64
N MET A 255 -4.72 -0.04 5.19
CA MET A 255 -4.92 0.20 3.76
C MET A 255 -5.28 1.66 3.50
N SER A 256 -4.58 2.28 2.56
CA SER A 256 -5.05 3.50 1.91
C SER A 256 -5.89 3.16 0.69
N ALA A 257 -7.21 3.37 0.76
CA ALA A 257 -8.11 3.18 -0.37
C ALA A 257 -7.85 4.17 -1.53
N LYS A 258 -7.01 5.18 -1.31
CA LYS A 258 -6.59 6.17 -2.32
C LYS A 258 -5.67 5.60 -3.41
N LYS A 259 -5.31 4.31 -3.32
CA LYS A 259 -4.42 3.58 -4.24
C LYS A 259 -5.23 2.56 -5.04
N ASP A 260 -5.04 1.26 -4.84
CA ASP A 260 -5.68 0.18 -5.60
C ASP A 260 -7.22 0.16 -5.55
N ALA A 261 -7.83 0.81 -4.55
CA ALA A 261 -9.29 0.88 -4.46
C ALA A 261 -9.89 2.05 -5.29
N PHE A 262 -9.04 2.88 -5.89
CA PHE A 262 -9.43 4.05 -6.70
C PHE A 262 -10.42 4.98 -5.99
N ALA A 263 -10.30 5.13 -4.66
CA ALA A 263 -11.10 6.10 -3.92
C ALA A 263 -10.54 7.51 -4.08
N ASN A 264 -11.40 8.47 -4.42
CA ASN A 264 -11.07 9.89 -4.52
C ASN A 264 -11.42 10.61 -3.21
N ILE A 265 -10.71 10.29 -2.12
CA ILE A 265 -10.99 10.94 -0.84
C ILE A 265 -10.35 12.33 -0.85
N GLY A 266 -11.21 13.33 -1.04
CA GLY A 266 -11.07 14.75 -0.75
C GLY A 266 -12.27 15.20 0.08
#